data_AF-A0A942G9B9-F1
#
_entry.id   AF-A0A942G9B9-F1
#
_cell.length_a   1.000
_cell.length_b   1.000
_cell.length_c   1.000
_cell.angle_alpha   90.00
_cell.angle_beta   90.00
_cell.angle_gamma   90.00
#
_symmetry.space_group_name_H-M   'P 1'
#
loop_
_entity.id
_entity.type
_entity.pdbx_description
1 polymer ?
#
loop_
_entity_poly.entity_id
_entity_poly.type
_entity_poly.pdbx_seq_one_letter_code
_entity_poly.pdbx_strand_id
1 'polypeptide(L)'
;MQGPLEPKGCDRPARGAQIDHAAPWWPTRPDQPPGTTDLDNLGPLCATTNRAKETGGWQLTQTAAGTRTWTHPRTGLTTTTIPTTWRPPNDPRRQRRRPPHPEPPGHHGTGPPDPDQAPEHPSSQTNADPGDGLPF
;
A
#
# COMPACT_ATOMS: atom_id res chain seq x y z
N MET A 1 26.78 1.98 18.28
CA MET A 1 25.37 2.35 18.55
C MET A 1 24.77 2.87 17.25
N GLN A 2 23.88 2.13 16.59
CA GLN A 2 23.12 2.70 15.47
C GLN A 2 22.17 3.77 16.04
N GLY A 3 22.26 4.99 15.52
CA GLY A 3 21.27 6.03 15.81
C GLY A 3 19.87 5.61 15.36
N PRO A 4 18.82 6.31 15.79
CA PRO A 4 17.46 6.04 15.33
C PRO A 4 17.46 6.07 13.80
N LEU A 5 16.91 5.03 13.18
CA LEU A 5 16.59 5.04 11.76
C LEU A 5 15.73 6.28 11.53
N GLU A 6 16.33 7.28 10.88
CA GLU A 6 15.63 8.49 10.48
C GLU A 6 14.44 8.06 9.62
N PRO A 7 13.22 8.57 9.84
CA PRO A 7 12.04 8.26 9.04
C PRO A 7 12.19 8.94 7.68
N LYS A 8 13.21 8.52 6.93
CA LYS A 8 13.43 8.89 5.55
C LYS A 8 12.22 8.38 4.78
N GLY A 9 11.62 9.27 3.99
CA GLY A 9 10.46 8.99 3.17
C GLY A 9 10.69 7.75 2.32
N CYS A 10 9.69 6.88 2.28
CA CYS A 10 9.64 5.77 1.35
C CYS A 10 8.99 6.25 0.05
N ASP A 11 9.55 5.88 -1.10
CA ASP A 11 8.99 6.22 -2.41
C ASP A 11 7.72 5.41 -2.79
N ARG A 12 7.12 4.71 -1.81
CA ARG A 12 5.92 3.91 -2.03
C ARG A 12 4.73 4.83 -2.27
N PRO A 13 3.96 4.63 -3.35
CA PRO A 13 2.78 5.45 -3.62
C PRO A 13 1.71 5.25 -2.55
N ALA A 14 0.90 6.30 -2.31
CA ALA A 14 -0.14 6.31 -1.28
C ALA A 14 -1.10 5.11 -1.36
N ARG A 15 -1.42 4.60 -2.57
CA ARG A 15 -2.30 3.42 -2.77
C ARG A 15 -1.84 2.16 -2.03
N GLY A 16 -0.55 2.05 -1.71
CA GLY A 16 0.02 0.91 -0.99
C GLY A 16 0.50 1.27 0.41
N ALA A 17 0.24 2.50 0.86
CA ALA A 17 0.60 2.99 2.17
C ALA A 17 -0.46 2.62 3.21
N GLN A 18 -0.07 2.64 4.47
CA GLN A 18 -0.97 2.61 5.61
C GLN A 18 -1.40 4.03 5.96
N ILE A 19 -2.54 4.15 6.64
CA ILE A 19 -2.95 5.40 7.26
C ILE A 19 -2.26 5.54 8.60
N ASP A 20 -1.51 6.62 8.76
CA ASP A 20 -0.77 6.95 9.98
C ASP A 20 -1.37 8.20 10.64
N HIS A 21 -1.54 8.12 11.95
CA HIS A 21 -1.94 9.25 12.81
C HIS A 21 -0.71 9.99 13.31
N ALA A 22 -0.63 11.31 13.11
CA ALA A 22 0.47 12.13 13.63
C ALA A 22 0.46 12.19 15.17
N ALA A 23 -0.68 12.57 15.75
CA ALA A 23 -1.05 12.38 17.14
C ALA A 23 -1.76 11.03 17.30
N PRO A 24 -1.29 10.11 18.17
CA PRO A 24 -1.86 8.78 18.32
C PRO A 24 -3.37 8.79 18.59
N TRP A 25 -4.11 7.86 17.98
CA TRP A 25 -5.54 7.65 18.24
C TRP A 25 -5.82 7.49 19.74
N TRP A 26 -5.04 6.63 20.39
CA TRP A 26 -5.12 6.45 21.84
C TRP A 26 -4.04 7.28 22.55
N PRO A 27 -4.40 8.08 23.56
CA PRO A 27 -3.44 8.83 24.35
C PRO A 27 -2.36 7.93 24.92
N THR A 28 -1.10 8.38 24.84
CA THR A 28 0.04 7.68 25.46
C THR A 28 0.34 8.21 26.87
N ARG A 29 -0.31 9.31 27.26
CA ARG A 29 -0.24 9.92 28.60
C ARG A 29 -1.63 10.39 29.06
N PRO A 30 -1.87 10.48 30.38
CA PRO A 30 -3.18 10.87 30.92
C PRO A 30 -3.62 12.29 30.54
N ASP A 31 -2.68 13.19 30.30
CA ASP A 31 -2.91 14.60 29.96
C ASP A 31 -3.04 14.85 28.46
N GLN A 32 -2.84 13.83 27.63
CA GLN A 32 -2.87 13.95 26.18
C GLN A 32 -4.30 13.68 25.66
N PRO A 33 -4.89 14.57 24.85
CA PRO A 33 -6.14 14.26 24.17
C PRO A 33 -5.93 13.16 23.11
N PRO A 34 -6.96 12.36 22.79
CA PRO A 34 -6.90 11.41 21.69
C PRO A 34 -6.70 12.14 20.36
N GLY A 35 -5.94 11.53 19.45
CA GLY A 35 -5.81 12.01 18.08
C GLY A 35 -7.12 11.91 17.30
N THR A 36 -7.35 12.86 16.40
CA THR A 36 -8.53 12.92 15.55
C THR A 36 -8.33 12.18 14.21
N THR A 37 -9.43 11.86 13.54
CA THR A 37 -9.45 11.22 12.22
C THR A 37 -9.73 12.28 11.15
N ASP A 38 -8.84 13.27 11.00
CA ASP A 38 -8.97 14.38 10.06
C ASP A 38 -7.70 14.57 9.20
N LEU A 39 -7.73 15.52 8.27
CA LEU A 39 -6.62 15.79 7.36
C LEU A 39 -5.39 16.40 8.05
N ASP A 40 -5.56 17.02 9.20
CA ASP A 40 -4.44 17.55 9.99
C ASP A 40 -3.71 16.41 10.73
N ASN A 41 -4.38 15.29 10.98
CA ASN A 41 -3.80 14.18 11.74
C ASN A 41 -3.50 12.91 10.92
N LEU A 42 -4.18 12.68 9.79
CA LEU A 42 -4.03 11.46 8.99
C LEU A 42 -3.20 11.65 7.73
N GLY A 43 -2.29 10.72 7.45
CA GLY A 43 -1.60 10.72 6.17
C GLY A 43 -0.97 9.37 5.81
N PRO A 44 -0.60 9.21 4.53
CA PRO A 44 -0.08 7.96 4.02
C PRO A 44 1.37 7.74 4.48
N LEU A 45 1.65 6.57 5.04
CA LEU A 45 2.99 6.15 5.38
C LEU A 45 3.23 4.70 4.98
N CYS A 46 4.38 4.37 4.40
CA CYS A 46 4.67 2.97 4.10
C CYS A 46 4.78 2.17 5.41
N ALA A 47 4.48 0.86 5.35
CA ALA A 47 4.47 0.02 6.55
C ALA A 47 5.79 0.03 7.33
N THR A 48 6.94 0.09 6.64
CA THR A 48 8.25 0.15 7.28
C THR A 48 8.45 1.44 8.06
N THR A 49 8.19 2.59 7.45
CA THR A 49 8.32 3.90 8.11
C THR A 49 7.28 4.05 9.22
N ASN A 50 6.07 3.53 9.03
CA ASN A 50 5.02 3.55 10.06
C ASN A 50 5.44 2.74 11.29
N ARG A 51 5.95 1.53 11.09
CA ARG A 51 6.51 0.74 12.20
C ARG A 51 7.67 1.47 12.87
N ALA A 52 8.58 2.05 12.10
CA ALA A 52 9.72 2.79 12.65
C ALA A 52 9.29 4.01 13.48
N LYS A 53 8.24 4.74 13.06
CA LYS A 53 7.64 5.83 13.83
C LYS A 53 7.15 5.31 15.19
N GLU A 54 6.29 4.29 15.17
CA GLU A 54 5.66 3.74 16.37
C GLU A 54 6.69 3.16 17.35
N THR A 55 7.67 2.40 16.86
CA THR A 55 8.70 1.80 17.72
C THR A 55 9.80 2.77 18.13
N GLY A 56 10.05 3.79 17.31
CA GLY A 56 11.16 4.73 17.47
C GLY A 56 10.84 5.94 18.36
N GLY A 57 9.56 6.11 18.74
CA GLY A 57 9.12 7.23 19.56
C GLY A 57 9.23 8.59 18.86
N TRP A 58 9.17 8.60 17.52
CA TRP A 58 9.15 9.84 16.76
C TRP A 58 7.85 10.60 17.02
N GLN A 59 7.97 11.90 17.27
CA GLN A 59 6.84 12.80 17.36
C GLN A 59 6.59 13.42 16.00
N LEU A 60 5.32 13.59 15.64
CA LEU A 60 4.91 14.08 14.35
C LEU A 60 3.83 15.14 14.52
N THR A 61 3.95 16.22 13.75
CA THR A 61 2.84 17.14 13.48
C THR A 61 2.57 17.17 11.98
N GLN A 62 1.32 17.40 11.61
CA GLN A 62 0.90 17.49 10.22
C GLN A 62 -0.06 18.66 10.02
N THR A 63 0.00 19.26 8.83
CA THR A 63 -0.98 20.24 8.33
C THR A 63 -1.97 19.55 7.38
N ALA A 64 -3.15 20.11 7.17
CA ALA A 64 -4.16 19.60 6.24
C ALA A 64 -3.65 19.52 4.79
N ALA A 65 -2.64 20.31 4.43
CA ALA A 65 -1.94 20.24 3.16
C ALA A 65 -1.00 19.03 3.02
N GLY A 66 -0.84 18.23 4.08
CA GLY A 66 -0.02 17.02 4.15
C GLY A 66 1.46 17.23 4.51
N THR A 67 1.91 18.45 4.77
CA THR A 67 3.26 18.71 5.28
C THR A 67 3.41 18.11 6.68
N ARG A 68 4.50 17.38 6.90
CA ARG A 68 4.79 16.62 8.12
C ARG A 68 6.11 17.05 8.74
N THR A 69 6.09 17.43 10.01
CA THR A 69 7.31 17.75 10.78
C THR A 69 7.55 16.65 11.81
N TRP A 70 8.70 16.01 11.69
CA TRP A 70 9.13 14.88 12.51
C TRP A 70 10.17 15.35 13.52
N THR A 71 10.02 14.98 14.77
CA THR A 71 10.99 15.29 15.84
C THR A 71 11.36 14.03 16.59
N HIS A 72 12.66 13.75 16.68
CA HIS A 72 13.16 12.67 17.52
C HIS A 72 13.48 13.18 18.92
N PRO A 73 12.76 12.73 19.96
CA PRO A 73 12.79 13.37 21.28
C PRO A 73 14.15 13.26 21.98
N ARG A 74 14.94 12.22 21.70
CA ARG A 74 16.24 12.03 22.37
C ARG A 74 17.39 12.79 21.72
N THR A 75 17.34 13.00 20.40
CA THR A 75 18.43 13.64 19.65
C THR A 75 18.11 15.09 19.29
N GLY A 76 16.84 15.51 19.40
CA GLY A 76 16.38 16.81 18.94
C GLY A 76 16.39 16.95 17.41
N LEU A 77 16.62 15.87 16.67
CA LEU A 77 16.61 15.91 15.20
C LEU A 77 15.19 16.23 14.72
N THR A 78 15.08 17.30 13.93
CA THR A 78 13.85 17.69 13.25
C THR A 78 14.03 17.60 11.75
N THR A 79 13.06 16.98 11.07
CA THR A 79 13.01 16.91 9.60
C THR A 79 11.59 17.15 9.11
N THR A 80 11.44 17.68 7.90
CA THR A 80 10.14 17.99 7.31
C THR A 80 9.97 17.23 6.01
N THR A 81 8.85 16.54 5.89
CA THR A 81 8.40 15.90 4.65
C THR A 81 7.29 16.73 4.05
N ILE A 82 7.50 17.23 2.84
CA ILE A 82 6.45 17.87 2.05
C ILE A 82 5.84 16.84 1.10
N PRO A 83 4.51 16.80 0.95
CA PRO A 83 3.87 15.89 0.02
C PRO A 83 4.31 16.26 -1.40
N THR A 84 4.94 15.31 -2.07
CA THR A 84 5.25 15.43 -3.50
C THR A 84 4.00 15.08 -4.28
N THR A 85 3.70 15.85 -5.33
CA THR A 85 2.59 15.53 -6.23
C THR A 85 2.78 14.13 -6.83
N TRP A 86 1.75 13.30 -6.67
CA TRP A 86 1.69 11.97 -7.29
C TRP A 86 2.02 12.08 -8.77
N ARG A 87 2.93 11.22 -9.23
CA ARG A 87 3.25 11.10 -10.66
C ARG A 87 2.67 9.78 -11.19
N PRO A 88 2.03 9.79 -12.36
CA PRO A 88 1.41 8.58 -12.91
C PRO A 88 2.46 7.48 -13.16
N PRO A 89 2.06 6.20 -13.16
CA PRO A 89 2.96 5.07 -13.45
C PRO A 89 3.72 5.20 -14.78
N ASN A 90 3.11 5.87 -15.75
CA ASN A 90 3.68 6.16 -17.07
C ASN A 90 4.48 7.47 -17.13
N ASP A 91 4.87 8.06 -15.99
CA ASP A 91 5.76 9.21 -16.03
C ASP A 91 7.11 8.79 -16.65
N PRO A 92 7.51 9.39 -17.80
CA PRO A 92 8.74 9.02 -18.51
C PRO A 92 10.01 9.24 -17.67
N ARG A 93 9.95 10.03 -16.60
CA ARG A 93 11.06 10.24 -15.65
C ARG A 93 11.24 9.08 -14.67
N ARG A 94 10.22 8.24 -14.46
CA ARG A 94 10.28 7.06 -13.56
C ARG A 94 11.05 5.89 -14.18
N GLN A 95 11.01 5.77 -15.50
CA GLN A 95 11.62 4.64 -16.22
C GLN A 95 13.15 4.70 -16.28
N ARG A 96 13.77 5.85 -15.98
CA ARG A 96 15.23 6.04 -16.10
C ARG A 96 16.06 5.45 -14.95
N ARG A 97 15.45 4.87 -13.91
CA ARG A 97 16.15 4.45 -12.67
C ARG A 97 16.23 2.93 -12.42
N ARG A 98 15.65 2.08 -13.26
CA ARG A 98 15.85 0.62 -13.15
C ARG A 98 16.75 0.15 -14.30
N PRO A 99 17.98 -0.33 -14.04
CA PRO A 99 18.66 -1.20 -14.99
C PRO A 99 17.72 -2.37 -15.32
N PRO A 100 17.66 -2.82 -16.58
CA PRO A 100 16.90 -4.01 -16.92
C PRO A 100 17.41 -5.17 -16.05
N HIS A 101 16.49 -5.82 -15.34
CA HIS A 101 16.80 -7.08 -14.66
C HIS A 101 17.08 -8.10 -15.77
N PRO A 102 18.25 -8.77 -15.79
CA PRO A 102 18.48 -9.83 -16.76
C PRO A 102 17.40 -10.89 -16.58
N GLU A 103 16.81 -11.36 -17.67
CA GLU A 103 15.79 -12.41 -17.60
C GLU A 103 16.35 -13.62 -16.84
N PRO A 104 15.64 -14.15 -15.83
CA PRO A 104 16.01 -15.44 -15.28
C PRO A 104 15.88 -16.49 -16.39
N PRO A 105 16.84 -17.42 -16.55
CA PRO A 105 16.77 -18.45 -17.57
C PRO A 105 15.48 -19.26 -17.40
N GLY A 106 14.74 -19.39 -18.50
CA GLY A 106 13.38 -19.93 -18.52
C GLY A 106 13.28 -21.29 -17.83
N HIS A 107 12.32 -21.42 -16.91
CA HIS A 107 11.91 -22.70 -16.39
C HIS A 107 11.08 -23.41 -17.46
N HIS A 108 11.71 -24.29 -18.22
CA HIS A 108 10.99 -25.31 -18.99
C HIS A 108 10.17 -26.14 -18.01
N GLY A 109 8.85 -26.09 -18.17
CA GLY A 109 7.90 -26.73 -17.27
C GLY A 109 8.00 -28.25 -17.31
N THR A 110 8.22 -28.84 -16.14
CA THR A 110 7.82 -30.22 -15.82
C THR A 110 7.44 -30.27 -14.34
N GLY A 111 6.32 -29.65 -13.99
CA GLY A 111 5.60 -29.95 -12.75
C GLY A 111 4.53 -31.01 -13.04
N PRO A 112 4.26 -31.96 -12.12
CA PRO A 112 3.19 -32.95 -12.31
C PRO A 112 1.82 -32.26 -12.42
N PRO A 113 0.84 -32.87 -13.13
CA PRO A 113 -0.47 -32.26 -13.34
C PRO A 113 -1.26 -32.07 -12.03
N ASP A 114 -2.02 -30.99 -12.00
CA ASP A 114 -2.92 -30.57 -10.92
C ASP A 114 -4.16 -31.51 -10.86
N PRO A 115 -4.49 -32.14 -9.72
CA PRO A 115 -5.56 -33.14 -9.64
C PRO A 115 -6.99 -32.59 -9.73
N ASP A 116 -7.20 -31.26 -9.76
CA ASP A 116 -8.55 -30.66 -9.70
C ASP A 116 -9.14 -30.21 -11.05
N GLN A 117 -8.56 -30.62 -12.18
CA GLN A 117 -9.14 -30.36 -13.51
C GLN A 117 -10.12 -31.49 -13.90
N ALA A 118 -11.37 -31.39 -13.45
CA ALA A 118 -12.47 -32.20 -14.00
C ALA A 118 -12.82 -31.71 -15.43
N PRO A 119 -13.10 -32.61 -16.40
CA PRO A 119 -13.34 -32.21 -17.78
C PRO A 119 -14.69 -31.52 -17.95
N GLU A 120 -14.63 -30.33 -18.53
CA GLU A 120 -15.77 -29.49 -18.87
C GLU A 120 -16.58 -30.15 -20.00
N HIS A 121 -17.86 -30.45 -19.77
CA HIS A 121 -18.75 -30.99 -20.79
C HIS A 121 -19.01 -29.93 -21.87
N PRO A 122 -18.85 -30.25 -23.17
CA PRO A 122 -19.18 -29.30 -24.23
C PRO A 122 -20.69 -29.12 -24.35
N SER A 123 -21.13 -27.87 -24.18
CA SER A 123 -22.48 -27.43 -24.52
C SER A 123 -22.62 -27.37 -26.05
N SER A 124 -23.39 -28.29 -26.63
CA SER A 124 -23.84 -28.23 -28.01
C SER A 124 -25.33 -27.86 -28.05
N GLN A 125 -25.64 -26.66 -28.53
CA GLN A 125 -26.98 -26.30 -29.01
C GLN A 125 -27.11 -26.65 -30.49
N THR A 126 -28.34 -26.97 -30.92
CA THR A 126 -28.96 -26.92 -32.29
C THR A 126 -29.77 -28.23 -32.54
N ASN A 127 -31.05 -28.32 -32.93
CA ASN A 127 -32.03 -27.51 -33.68
C ASN A 127 -33.50 -27.89 -33.32
N ALA A 128 -34.47 -27.06 -33.74
CA ALA A 128 -35.95 -27.21 -33.74
C ALA A 128 -36.46 -28.46 -34.54
N ASP A 129 -37.71 -28.92 -34.58
CA ASP A 129 -39.11 -28.44 -34.37
C ASP A 129 -40.04 -29.71 -34.41
N PRO A 130 -41.38 -29.68 -34.69
CA PRO A 130 -42.57 -29.19 -33.96
C PRO A 130 -43.51 -30.34 -33.49
N GLY A 131 -44.61 -30.01 -32.77
CA GLY A 131 -45.88 -30.73 -32.98
C GLY A 131 -46.68 -31.15 -31.74
N ASP A 132 -47.96 -30.77 -31.77
CA ASP A 132 -49.14 -31.31 -31.07
C ASP A 132 -49.20 -31.17 -29.54
N GLY A 133 -50.22 -30.58 -28.90
CA GLY A 133 -51.57 -30.26 -29.33
C GLY A 133 -52.59 -30.75 -28.28
N LEU A 134 -52.75 -29.99 -27.16
CA LEU A 134 -53.95 -29.85 -26.27
C LEU A 134 -54.64 -31.13 -25.72
N PRO A 135 -55.75 -31.05 -24.94
CA PRO A 135 -56.22 -30.12 -23.88
C PRO A 135 -56.43 -30.91 -22.54
N PHE A 136 -56.85 -30.40 -21.37
CA PHE A 136 -57.71 -29.30 -20.92
C PHE A 136 -57.19 -28.73 -19.60
#